data_AF-A0A924NM74-F1
#
_entry.id   AF-A0A924NM74-F1
#
_cell.length_a   1.000
_cell.length_b   1.000
_cell.length_c   1.000
_cell.angle_alpha   90.00
_cell.angle_beta   90.00
_cell.angle_gamma   90.00
#
_symmetry.space_group_name_H-M   'P 1'
#
loop_
_entity.id
_entity.type
_entity.pdbx_description
1 polymer ?
#
loop_
_entity_poly.entity_id
_entity_poly.type
_entity_poly.pdbx_seq_one_letter_code
_entity_poly.pdbx_strand_id
1 'polypeptide(L)' 'MTVRTGRVGGHSFTFADLRTLLARATPLRSGDVLAGVAAQSQTERVAAQR' A
#
# COMPACT_ATOMS: atom_id res chain seq x y z
N MET A 1 -8.09 8.09 -14.00
CA MET A 1 -7.59 7.18 -12.95
C MET A 1 -6.08 7.19 -12.99
N THR A 2 -5.43 7.71 -11.96
CA THR A 2 -3.96 7.86 -11.97
C THR A 2 -3.36 6.84 -11.03
N VAL A 3 -2.69 5.84 -11.60
CA VAL A 3 -1.98 4.79 -10.85
C VAL A 3 -0.83 5.44 -10.07
N ARG A 4 -0.53 4.91 -8.88
CA ARG A 4 0.65 5.29 -8.08
C ARG A 4 1.63 4.13 -8.07
N THR A 5 2.92 4.42 -7.98
CA THR A 5 3.96 3.40 -7.94
C THR A 5 4.94 3.66 -6.82
N GLY A 6 5.26 2.64 -6.03
CA GLY A 6 6.30 2.66 -5.00
C GLY A 6 7.40 1.65 -5.33
N ARG A 7 8.65 1.91 -4.91
CA ARG A 7 9.78 0.99 -5.12
C ARG A 7 10.53 0.69 -3.83
N VAL A 8 10.74 -0.60 -3.57
CA VAL A 8 11.49 -1.12 -2.42
C VAL A 8 12.31 -2.32 -2.86
N GLY A 9 13.62 -2.30 -2.56
CA GLY A 9 14.50 -3.45 -2.76
C GLY A 9 14.56 -3.99 -4.19
N GLY A 10 14.40 -3.13 -5.21
CA GLY A 10 14.34 -3.55 -6.61
C GLY A 10 12.97 -4.02 -7.10
N HIS A 11 11.99 -4.15 -6.21
CA HIS A 11 10.60 -4.47 -6.56
C HIS A 11 9.77 -3.19 -6.75
N SER A 12 8.91 -3.19 -7.77
CA SER A 12 7.96 -2.11 -8.03
C SER A 12 6.55 -2.56 -7.63
N PHE A 13 5.85 -1.73 -6.87
CA PHE A 13 4.46 -1.94 -6.44
C PHE A 13 3.58 -0.90 -7.11
N THR A 14 2.44 -1.33 -7.64
CA THR A 14 1.45 -0.47 -8.28
C THR A 14 0.21 -0.39 -7.39
N PHE A 15 -0.28 0.82 -7.15
CA PHE A 15 -1.51 1.10 -6.41
C PHE A 15 -2.52 1.75 -7.35
N ALA A 16 -3.76 1.27 -7.32
CA ALA A 16 -4.81 1.68 -8.26
C ALA A 16 -5.13 3.18 -8.17
N ASP A 17 -5.06 3.76 -6.97
CA ASP A 17 -5.33 5.17 -6.70
C ASP A 17 -4.58 5.65 -5.44
N LEU A 18 -4.70 6.95 -5.15
CA LEU A 18 -4.11 7.56 -3.97
C LEU A 18 -4.71 7.00 -2.67
N ARG A 19 -6.02 6.69 -2.65
CA ARG A 19 -6.68 6.14 -1.46
C ARG A 19 -6.06 4.81 -1.05
N THR A 20 -5.83 3.93 -2.03
CA THR A 20 -5.20 2.63 -1.84
C THR A 20 -3.78 2.82 -1.36
N LEU A 21 -2.99 3.70 -1.98
CA LEU A 21 -1.63 3.99 -1.51
C LEU A 21 -1.61 4.41 -0.04
N LEU A 22 -2.47 5.37 0.35
CA LEU A 22 -2.51 5.87 1.72
C LEU A 22 -2.95 4.80 2.72
N ALA A 23 -3.95 3.98 2.39
CA ALA A 23 -4.38 2.89 3.25
C ALA A 23 -3.31 1.80 3.42
N ARG A 24 -2.51 1.55 2.37
CA ARG A 24 -1.41 0.57 2.40
C ARG A 24 -0.19 1.10 3.16
N ALA A 25 -0.04 2.41 3.29
CA ALA A 25 1.06 3.05 4.02
C ALA A 25 0.86 3.04 5.55
N THR A 26 -0.38 2.94 6.05
CA THR A 26 -0.66 2.98 7.49
C THR A 26 -0.27 1.67 8.22
N PRO A 27 -0.02 1.71 9.55
CA PRO A 27 0.16 0.49 10.35
C PRO A 27 -1.04 -0.45 10.22
N LEU A 28 -0.79 -1.75 10.39
CA LEU A 28 -1.85 -2.76 10.29
C LEU A 28 -2.91 -2.55 11.38
N ARG A 29 -4.16 -2.38 10.97
CA ARG A 29 -5.34 -2.28 11.84
C ARG A 29 -6.38 -3.30 11.41
N SER A 30 -7.10 -3.89 12.37
CA SER A 30 -8.15 -4.88 12.08
C SER A 30 -9.24 -4.33 11.15
N GLY A 31 -9.62 -3.07 11.30
CA GLY A 31 -10.61 -2.41 10.44
C GLY A 31 -10.16 -2.33 8.97
N ASP A 32 -8.89 -2.01 8.72
CA ASP A 32 -8.35 -1.92 7.35
C ASP A 32 -8.23 -3.30 6.70
N VAL A 33 -7.98 -4.34 7.50
CA VAL A 33 -7.98 -5.74 7.05
C VAL A 33 -9.41 -6.16 6.68
N LEU A 34 -10.39 -5.89 7.54
CA LEU A 34 -11.80 -6.18 7.26
C LEU A 34 -12.32 -5.44 6.04
N ALA A 35 -11.85 -4.20 5.81
CA ALA A 35 -12.18 -3.42 4.63
C ALA A 35 -11.38 -3.80 3.38
N GLY A 36 -10.41 -4.72 3.48
CA GLY A 36 -9.58 -5.16 2.35
C GLY A 36 -8.57 -4.12 1.83
N VAL A 37 -8.31 -3.06 2.60
CA VAL A 37 -7.45 -1.93 2.19
C VAL A 37 -6.06 -1.98 2.83
N ALA A 38 -5.84 -2.84 3.83
CA ALA A 38 -4.54 -3.04 4.47
C ALA A 38 -3.51 -3.71 3.55
N ALA A 39 -2.23 -3.36 3.71
CA ALA A 39 -1.14 -3.96 2.94
C ALA A 39 -1.03 -5.48 3.19
N GLN A 40 -0.82 -6.25 2.12
CA GLN A 40 -0.69 -7.71 2.19
C GLN A 40 0.68 -8.14 2.70
N SER A 41 1.67 -7.25 2.66
CA SER A 41 3.03 -7.52 3.16
C SER A 41 3.68 -6.29 3.78
N GLN A 42 4.70 -6.52 4.62
CA GLN A 42 5.51 -5.41 5.13
C GLN A 42 6.25 -4.68 4.00
N THR A 43 6.73 -5.41 2.99
CA THR A 43 7.42 -4.82 1.84
C THR A 43 6.52 -3.87 1.05
N GLU A 44 5.26 -4.29 0.80
CA GLU A 44 4.26 -3.44 0.14
C GLU A 44 3.95 -2.19 0.97
N ARG A 45 3.82 -2.33 2.30
CA ARG A 45 3.63 -1.18 3.21
C ARG A 45 4.80 -0.21 3.15
N VAL A 46 6.04 -0.69 3.19
CA VAL A 46 7.22 0.17 3.08
C VAL A 46 7.27 0.84 1.71
N ALA A 47 6.85 0.14 0.63
CA ALA A 47 6.75 0.73 -0.69
C ALA A 47 5.66 1.81 -0.80
N ALA A 48 4.58 1.71 -0.02
CA ALA A 48 3.53 2.70 0.05
C ALA A 48 3.90 3.94 0.91
N GLN A 49 4.85 3.81 1.84
CA GLN A 49 5.33 4.89 2.71
C GLN A 49 6.41 5.77 2.08
N ARG A 50 7.01 5.33 0.97
CA ARG A 50 8.04 6.08 0.23
C ARG A 50 7.43 6.97 -0.83
#